data_AF-A0ABD2US80-F1
#
_entry.id   AF-A0ABD2US80-F1
#
_cell.length_a   1.000
_cell.length_b   1.000
_cell.length_c   1.000
_cell.angle_alpha   90.00
_cell.angle_beta   90.00
_cell.angle_gamma   90.00
#
_symmetry.space_group_name_H-M   'P 1'
#
loop_
_entity.id
_entity.type
_entity.pdbx_description
1 polymer ?
#
loop_
_entity_poly.entity_id
_entity_poly.type
_entity_poly.pdbx_seq_one_letter_code
_entity_poly.pdbx_strand_id
1 'polypeptide(L)'
;MAAYTVISLLQTLDQRNPQLFHGHIAELNSLHATAEYFQKVVENTSKSRFDIEKIKTLEEKIRVAASYAEDVLELKSSRIVKVSRWKFGISQHLDLLKAVKKWIQQRNK
;
A
#
# COMPACT_ATOMS: atom_id res chain seq x y z
N MET A 1 -17.91 8.43 10.41
CA MET A 1 -17.36 7.40 9.50
C MET A 1 -16.04 7.84 8.88
N ALA A 2 -15.93 9.05 8.32
CA ALA A 2 -14.70 9.56 7.73
C ALA A 2 -13.48 9.47 8.65
N ALA A 3 -13.62 9.86 9.93
CA ALA A 3 -12.54 9.77 10.93
C ALA A 3 -11.98 8.34 11.04
N TYR A 4 -12.86 7.34 11.14
CA TYR A 4 -12.46 5.94 11.23
C TYR A 4 -11.68 5.49 9.99
N THR A 5 -12.18 5.81 8.80
CA THR A 5 -11.51 5.44 7.53
C THR A 5 -10.14 6.12 7.40
N VAL A 6 -10.02 7.39 7.78
CA VAL A 6 -8.73 8.10 7.75
C VAL A 6 -7.73 7.50 8.76
N ILE A 7 -8.20 7.13 9.95
CA ILE A 7 -7.37 6.45 10.96
C ILE A 7 -6.91 5.09 10.44
N SER A 8 -7.81 4.32 9.82
CA SER A 8 -7.47 3.03 9.19
C SER A 8 -6.39 3.19 8.12
N LEU A 9 -6.50 4.23 7.27
CA LEU A 9 -5.50 4.51 6.25
C LEU A 9 -4.14 4.86 6.85
N LEU A 10 -4.12 5.69 7.90
CA LEU A 10 -2.88 6.02 8.64
C LEU A 10 -2.25 4.76 9.23
N GLN A 11 -3.03 3.90 9.87
CA GLN A 11 -2.54 2.62 10.41
C GLN A 11 -1.95 1.73 9.32
N THR A 12 -2.61 1.64 8.16
CA THR A 12 -2.12 0.88 7.01
C THR A 12 -0.80 1.43 6.49
N LEU A 13 -0.65 2.76 6.45
CA LEU A 13 0.58 3.42 6.04
C LEU A 13 1.71 3.29 7.07
N ASP A 14 1.41 3.23 8.37
CA ASP A 14 2.40 3.03 9.42
C ASP A 14 2.88 1.57 9.50
N GLN A 15 1.98 0.61 9.25
CA GLN A 15 2.28 -0.82 9.23
C GLN A 15 2.88 -1.30 7.91
N ARG A 16 3.08 -0.40 6.94
CA ARG A 16 3.60 -0.76 5.61
C ARG A 16 4.99 -1.39 5.72
N ASN A 17 5.26 -2.38 4.87
CA ASN A 17 6.62 -2.92 4.74
C ASN A 17 7.49 -1.95 3.91
N PRO A 18 8.52 -1.30 4.51
CA PRO A 18 9.34 -0.30 3.81
C PRO A 18 10.10 -0.88 2.63
N GLN A 19 10.48 -2.16 2.70
CA GLN A 19 11.23 -2.84 1.63
C GLN A 19 10.35 -3.07 0.41
N LEU A 20 9.04 -3.27 0.62
CA LEU A 20 8.08 -3.54 -0.43
C LEU A 20 7.82 -2.29 -1.30
N PHE A 21 8.03 -1.10 -0.72
CA PHE A 21 7.73 0.19 -1.35
C PHE A 21 8.95 1.10 -1.51
N HIS A 22 10.17 0.55 -1.55
CA HIS A 22 11.39 1.35 -1.59
C HIS A 22 11.42 2.42 -2.70
N GLY A 23 10.82 2.14 -3.87
CA GLY A 23 10.70 3.09 -4.98
C GLY A 23 9.56 4.11 -4.89
N HIS A 24 8.69 4.00 -3.88
CA HIS A 24 7.47 4.82 -3.72
C HIS A 24 7.40 5.57 -2.38
N ILE A 25 8.53 5.68 -1.66
CA ILE A 25 8.57 6.28 -0.32
C ILE A 25 8.06 7.73 -0.33
N ALA A 26 8.43 8.53 -1.34
CA ALA A 26 7.98 9.92 -1.44
C ALA A 26 6.46 10.05 -1.62
N GLU A 27 5.87 9.25 -2.52
CA GLU A 27 4.42 9.20 -2.74
C GLU A 27 3.69 8.79 -1.46
N LEU A 28 4.19 7.78 -0.76
CA LEU A 28 3.59 7.28 0.47
C LEU A 28 3.72 8.24 1.65
N ASN A 29 4.81 9.00 1.74
CA ASN A 29 4.95 10.06 2.73
C ASN A 29 4.01 11.23 2.44
N SER A 30 3.84 11.58 1.15
CA SER A 30 2.84 12.59 0.75
C SER A 30 1.42 12.14 1.08
N LEU A 31 1.10 10.86 0.87
CA LEU A 31 -0.21 10.29 1.21
C LEU A 31 -0.44 10.28 2.72
N HIS A 32 0.58 9.93 3.51
CA HIS A 32 0.54 9.97 4.97
C HIS A 32 0.26 11.39 5.49
N ALA A 33 1.02 12.38 5.03
CA ALA A 33 0.79 13.79 5.37
C ALA A 33 -0.62 14.28 4.97
N THR A 34 -1.14 13.81 3.84
CA THR A 34 -2.51 14.13 3.40
C THR A 34 -3.56 13.51 4.32
N ALA A 35 -3.35 12.26 4.74
CA ALA A 35 -4.24 11.58 5.67
C ALA A 35 -4.23 12.25 7.07
N GLU A 36 -3.07 12.66 7.57
CA GLU A 36 -2.98 13.45 8.82
C GLU A 36 -3.72 14.78 8.71
N TYR A 37 -3.62 15.46 7.56
CA TYR A 37 -4.38 16.68 7.31
C TYR A 37 -5.89 16.40 7.36
N PHE A 38 -6.37 15.36 6.68
CA PHE A 38 -7.78 14.99 6.71
C PHE A 38 -8.26 14.59 8.10
N GLN A 39 -7.45 13.92 8.91
CA GLN A 39 -7.78 13.62 10.29
C GLN A 39 -8.06 14.91 11.07
N LYS A 40 -7.15 15.89 10.98
CA LYS A 40 -7.30 17.20 11.63
C LYS A 40 -8.54 17.95 11.13
N VAL A 41 -8.82 17.89 9.83
CA VAL A 41 -10.04 18.50 9.25
C VAL A 41 -11.29 17.88 9.87
N VAL A 42 -11.39 16.55 9.88
CA VAL A 42 -12.56 15.84 10.42
C VAL A 42 -12.72 16.10 11.93
N GLU A 43 -11.63 16.10 12.68
CA GLU A 43 -11.66 16.43 14.12
C GLU A 43 -12.15 17.85 14.39
N ASN A 44 -11.72 18.82 13.57
CA ASN A 44 -12.13 20.22 13.72
C ASN A 44 -13.56 20.46 13.25
N THR A 45 -14.01 19.80 12.16
CA THR A 45 -15.39 19.93 11.68
C THR A 45 -16.39 19.29 12.62
N SER A 46 -16.01 18.21 13.32
CA SER A 46 -16.87 17.57 14.34
C SER A 46 -17.26 18.51 15.49
N LYS A 47 -16.46 19.54 15.74
CA LYS A 47 -16.68 20.56 16.79
C LYS A 47 -17.42 21.80 16.26
N SER A 48 -17.60 21.92 14.95
CA SER A 48 -18.21 23.06 14.30
C SER A 48 -19.74 23.01 14.37
N ARG A 49 -20.37 24.16 14.64
CA ARG A 49 -21.83 24.33 14.56
C ARG A 49 -22.31 24.88 13.21
N PHE A 50 -21.39 25.13 12.28
CA PHE A 50 -21.71 25.71 10.98
C PHE A 50 -22.19 24.65 10.00
N ASP A 51 -23.20 25.01 9.19
CA ASP A 51 -23.68 24.33 7.98
C ASP A 51 -23.42 22.81 7.92
N ILE A 52 -24.16 22.07 8.76
CA ILE A 52 -24.01 20.62 9.00
C ILE A 52 -24.00 19.81 7.69
N GLU A 53 -24.76 20.24 6.69
CA GLU A 53 -24.87 19.55 5.41
C GLU A 53 -23.58 19.65 4.58
N LYS A 54 -22.92 20.81 4.60
CA LYS A 54 -21.59 20.97 3.98
C LYS A 54 -20.53 20.16 4.68
N ILE A 55 -20.58 20.10 6.01
CA ILE A 55 -19.67 19.26 6.81
C ILE A 55 -19.86 17.79 6.47
N LYS A 56 -21.11 17.29 6.45
CA LYS A 56 -21.40 15.91 6.06
C LYS A 56 -20.91 15.58 4.66
N THR A 57 -21.12 16.50 3.70
CA THR A 57 -20.65 16.32 2.33
C THR A 57 -19.13 16.27 2.25
N LEU A 58 -18.43 17.09 3.02
CA LEU A 58 -16.97 17.09 3.09
C LEU A 58 -16.44 15.80 3.73
N GLU A 59 -16.99 15.39 4.86
CA GLU A 59 -16.64 14.13 5.53
C GLU A 59 -16.85 12.93 4.61
N GLU A 60 -17.94 12.91 3.85
CA GLU A 60 -18.20 11.85 2.88
C GLU A 60 -17.15 11.80 1.77
N LYS A 61 -16.75 12.95 1.21
CA LYS A 61 -15.67 13.01 0.21
C LYS A 61 -14.35 12.51 0.79
N ILE A 62 -14.02 12.89 2.03
CA ILE A 62 -12.82 12.42 2.72
C ILE A 62 -12.88 10.89 2.92
N ARG A 63 -14.04 10.36 3.33
CA ARG A 63 -14.26 8.92 3.51
C ARG A 63 -14.01 8.15 2.22
N VAL A 64 -14.59 8.60 1.10
CA VAL A 64 -14.42 7.95 -0.21
C VAL A 64 -12.96 8.01 -0.66
N ALA A 65 -12.31 9.17 -0.53
CA ALA A 65 -10.92 9.32 -0.90
C ALA A 65 -9.99 8.43 -0.07
N ALA A 66 -10.21 8.34 1.24
CA ALA A 66 -9.42 7.49 2.14
C ALA A 66 -9.63 6.00 1.82
N SER A 67 -10.87 5.56 1.61
CA SER A 67 -11.17 4.16 1.26
C SER A 67 -10.51 3.78 -0.07
N TYR A 68 -10.61 4.64 -1.08
CA TYR A 68 -9.98 4.41 -2.37
C TYR A 68 -8.45 4.33 -2.27
N ALA A 69 -7.84 5.15 -1.40
CA ALA A 69 -6.41 5.09 -1.16
C ALA A 69 -5.99 3.76 -0.51
N GLU A 70 -6.77 3.24 0.46
CA GLU A 70 -6.54 1.92 1.06
C GLU A 70 -6.63 0.80 0.01
N ASP A 71 -7.69 0.79 -0.82
CA ASP A 71 -7.86 -0.20 -1.90
C ASP A 71 -6.67 -0.22 -2.86
N VAL A 72 -6.19 0.97 -3.26
CA VAL A 72 -5.03 1.09 -4.15
C VAL A 72 -3.75 0.57 -3.49
N LEU A 73 -3.56 0.84 -2.19
CA LEU A 73 -2.41 0.33 -1.43
C LEU A 73 -2.43 -1.19 -1.33
N GLU A 74 -3.59 -1.79 -1.06
CA GLU A 74 -3.74 -3.25 -1.00
C GLU A 74 -3.46 -3.89 -2.37
N LEU A 75 -4.02 -3.33 -3.44
CA LEU A 75 -3.79 -3.80 -4.81
C LEU A 75 -2.32 -3.68 -5.21
N LYS A 76 -1.64 -2.58 -4.87
CA LYS A 76 -0.21 -2.39 -5.18
C LYS A 76 0.64 -3.38 -4.38
N SER A 77 0.32 -3.60 -3.11
CA SER A 77 0.99 -4.58 -2.24
C SER A 77 0.89 -6.00 -2.81
N SER A 78 -0.32 -6.45 -3.12
CA SER A 78 -0.57 -7.79 -3.66
C SER A 78 0.13 -8.02 -5.00
N ARG A 79 0.17 -7.02 -5.88
CA ARG A 79 0.91 -7.07 -7.15
C ARG A 79 2.41 -7.23 -6.93
N ILE A 80 3.01 -6.47 -6.01
CA ILE A 80 4.45 -6.55 -5.73
C ILE A 80 4.79 -7.93 -5.14
N VAL A 81 4.02 -8.43 -4.17
CA VAL A 81 4.20 -9.78 -3.61
C VAL A 81 4.10 -10.84 -4.70
N LYS A 82 3.11 -10.74 -5.59
CA LYS A 82 2.96 -11.66 -6.72
C LYS A 82 4.21 -11.62 -7.60
N VAL A 83 4.61 -10.45 -8.12
CA VAL A 83 5.81 -10.32 -8.97
C VAL A 83 7.06 -10.90 -8.31
N SER A 84 7.28 -10.62 -7.02
CA SER A 84 8.40 -11.16 -6.26
C SER A 84 8.38 -12.68 -6.17
N ARG A 85 7.21 -13.29 -5.93
CA ARG A 85 7.04 -14.75 -5.90
C ARG A 85 7.35 -15.39 -7.26
N TRP A 86 6.91 -14.77 -8.35
CA TRP A 86 7.19 -15.25 -9.72
C TRP A 86 8.69 -15.17 -10.04
N LYS A 87 9.35 -14.04 -9.73
CA LYS A 87 10.81 -13.89 -9.92
C LYS A 87 11.60 -14.95 -9.15
N PHE A 88 11.21 -15.22 -7.91
CA PHE A 88 11.86 -16.24 -7.09
C PHE A 88 11.72 -17.65 -7.70
N GLY A 89 10.53 -18.02 -8.15
CA GLY A 89 10.30 -19.31 -8.82
C GLY A 89 11.13 -19.47 -10.11
N ILE A 90 11.25 -18.41 -10.91
CA ILE A 90 12.10 -18.43 -12.12
C ILE A 90 13.58 -18.63 -11.76
N SER A 91 14.07 -17.95 -10.72
CA SER A 91 15.45 -18.10 -10.25
C SER A 91 15.76 -19.55 -9.86
N GLN A 92 14.88 -20.18 -9.06
CA GLN A 92 15.05 -21.59 -8.66
C GLN A 92 15.11 -22.53 -9.87
N HIS A 93 14.24 -22.33 -10.86
CA HIS A 93 14.24 -23.14 -12.06
C HIS A 93 15.55 -22.98 -12.86
N LEU A 94 16.06 -21.75 -12.98
CA LEU A 94 17.32 -21.48 -13.66
C LEU A 94 18.51 -22.13 -12.95
N ASP A 95 18.56 -22.06 -11.61
CA ASP A 95 19.60 -22.69 -10.80
C ASP A 95 19.58 -24.21 -10.93
N LEU A 96 18.40 -24.82 -10.93
CA LEU A 96 18.22 -26.26 -11.17
C LEU A 96 18.69 -26.67 -12.57
N LEU A 97 18.30 -25.93 -13.61
CA LEU A 97 18.78 -26.20 -14.98
C LEU A 97 20.31 -26.12 -15.07
N LYS A 98 20.92 -25.15 -14.41
CA LYS A 98 22.37 -24.97 -14.37
C LYS A 98 23.05 -26.13 -13.64
N ALA A 99 22.49 -26.59 -12.52
CA ALA A 99 22.98 -27.74 -11.76
C ALA A 99 22.89 -29.04 -12.57
N VAL A 100 21.75 -29.31 -13.21
CA VAL A 100 21.53 -30.47 -14.07
C VAL A 100 22.52 -30.48 -15.24
N LYS A 101 22.70 -29.34 -15.92
CA LYS A 101 23.66 -29.20 -17.01
C LYS A 101 25.10 -29.53 -16.57
N LYS A 102 25.50 -29.03 -15.40
CA LYS A 102 26.83 -29.32 -14.82
C LYS A 102 27.00 -30.81 -14.51
N TRP A 103 25.96 -31.45 -13.96
CA TRP A 103 25.99 -32.87 -13.64
C TRP A 103 26.11 -33.76 -14.88
N ILE A 104 25.38 -33.45 -15.95
CA ILE A 104 25.50 -34.15 -17.24
C ILE A 104 26.91 -34.01 -17.83
N GLN A 105 27.50 -32.81 -17.78
CA GLN A 105 28.86 -32.58 -18.28
C GLN A 105 29.94 -33.34 -17.49
N GLN A 106 29.76 -33.55 -16.19
CA GLN A 106 30.69 -34.33 -15.37
C GLN A 106 30.57 -35.84 -15.65
N ARG A 107 29.39 -36.31 -16.03
CA ARG A 107 29.11 -37.72 -16.29
C ARG A 107 29.59 -38.21 -17.66
N ASN A 108 29.71 -37.29 -18.62
CA ASN A 108 30.15 -37.55 -19.98
C ASN A 108 31.65 -37.25 -20.21
N LYS A 109 32.42 -37.05 -19.13
CA LYS A 109 33.88 -37.00 -19.11
C LYS A 109 34.41 -38.31 -18.54
#